data_AF-A0A7W5AW31-F1
#
_entry.id   AF-A0A7W5AW31-F1
#
_cell.length_a   1.000
_cell.length_b   1.000
_cell.length_c   1.000
_cell.angle_alpha   90.00
_cell.angle_beta   90.00
_cell.angle_gamma   90.00
#
_symmetry.space_group_name_H-M   'P 1'
#
loop_
_entity.id
_entity.type
_entity.pdbx_description
1 polymer ?
#
loop_
_entity_poly.entity_id
_entity_poly.type
_entity_poly.pdbx_seq_one_letter_code
_entity_poly.pdbx_strand_id
1 'polypeptide(L)' 'MPFGNIGIGGLVLILIIALIIFGPSKLPELGRAFGRTLSEFKGATRGLVGGDEDEEAKKKPAAAAAADAPSK' A
#
# COMPACT_ATOMS: atom_id res chain seq x y z
N MET A 1 -5.65 36.00 -3.99
CA MET A 1 -6.25 35.03 -3.04
C MET A 1 -5.22 33.96 -2.72
N PRO A 2 -4.84 33.75 -1.45
CA PRO A 2 -3.60 33.03 -1.09
C PRO A 2 -3.67 31.49 -1.11
N PHE A 3 -4.82 30.87 -1.37
CA PHE A 3 -5.01 29.43 -1.20
C PHE A 3 -5.13 28.61 -2.50
N GLY A 4 -5.04 29.24 -3.67
CA GLY A 4 -5.25 28.56 -4.97
C GLY A 4 -4.13 27.61 -5.41
N ASN A 5 -2.96 27.64 -4.76
CA ASN A 5 -1.77 26.85 -5.14
C ASN A 5 -1.36 25.83 -4.07
N ILE A 6 -2.26 25.47 -3.15
CA ILE A 6 -2.07 24.33 -2.23
C ILE A 6 -2.23 23.03 -3.06
N GLY A 7 -1.32 22.83 -4.01
CA GLY A 7 -1.20 21.58 -4.74
C GLY A 7 -0.37 20.58 -3.93
N ILE A 8 0.52 19.87 -4.63
CA ILE A 8 1.40 18.86 -4.03
C ILE A 8 2.17 19.39 -2.80
N GLY A 9 2.59 20.66 -2.79
CA GLY A 9 3.31 21.26 -1.66
C GLY A 9 2.53 21.26 -0.34
N GLY A 10 1.21 21.49 -0.39
CA GLY A 10 0.36 21.43 0.80
C GLY A 10 0.14 20.01 1.31
N LEU A 11 -0.02 19.06 0.39
CA LEU A 11 -0.15 17.64 0.71
C LEU A 11 1.12 17.11 1.39
N VAL A 12 2.30 17.50 0.88
CA VAL A 12 3.60 17.14 1.49
C VAL A 12 3.73 17.70 2.91
N LEU A 13 3.32 18.95 3.15
CA LEU A 13 3.35 19.53 4.49
C LEU A 13 2.47 18.74 5.49
N ILE A 14 1.26 18.37 5.07
CA ILE A 14 0.35 17.53 5.88
C ILE A 14 0.98 16.16 6.15
N LEU A 15 1.59 15.54 5.13
CA LEU A 15 2.28 14.27 5.30
C LEU A 15 3.43 14.38 6.30
N ILE A 16 4.25 15.43 6.25
CA ILE A 16 5.34 15.62 7.22
C ILE A 16 4.80 15.67 8.66
N ILE A 17 3.73 16.44 8.90
CA ILE A 17 3.11 16.51 10.23
C ILE A 17 2.56 15.15 10.66
N ALA A 18 1.86 14.46 9.75
CA ALA A 18 1.36 13.12 10.01
C ALA A 18 2.50 12.12 10.29
N LEU A 19 3.63 12.24 9.59
CA LEU A 19 4.82 11.41 9.80
C LEU A 19 5.52 11.70 11.12
N ILE A 20 5.45 12.91 11.66
CA ILE A 20 5.97 13.21 12.99
C ILE A 20 5.12 12.52 14.07
N ILE A 21 3.80 12.52 13.90
CA ILE A 21 2.85 11.91 14.86
C ILE A 21 2.86 10.38 14.76
N PHE A 22 2.74 9.85 13.55
CA PHE A 22 2.63 8.42 13.30
C PHE A 22 3.97 7.72 13.06
N GLY A 23 4.99 8.43 12.59
CA GLY A 23 6.29 7.87 12.20
C GLY A 23 6.33 7.37 10.75
N PRO A 24 7.45 7.56 10.02
CA PRO A 24 7.59 7.10 8.63
C PRO A 24 7.55 5.58 8.47
N SER A 25 7.87 4.82 9.51
CA SER A 25 7.80 3.35 9.50
C SER A 25 6.37 2.82 9.56
N LYS A 26 5.39 3.61 10.02
CA LYS A 26 4.00 3.16 10.16
C LYS A 26 3.21 3.21 8.87
N LEU A 27 3.51 4.14 7.96
CA LEU A 27 2.89 4.15 6.63
C LEU A 27 3.14 2.85 5.82
N PRO A 28 4.38 2.34 5.67
CA PRO A 28 4.61 1.09 4.93
C PRO A 28 4.09 -0.14 5.68
N GLU A 29 4.08 -0.13 7.01
CA GLU A 29 3.50 -1.20 7.84
C GLU A 29 1.98 -1.30 7.64
N LEU A 30 1.27 -0.16 7.74
CA LEU A 30 -0.16 -0.05 7.45
C LEU A 30 -0.44 -0.40 5.99
N GLY A 31 0.33 0.12 5.02
CA GLY A 31 0.16 -0.19 3.60
C GLY A 31 0.31 -1.68 3.29
N ARG A 32 1.21 -2.39 3.97
CA ARG A 32 1.35 -3.85 3.84
C ARG A 32 0.15 -4.60 4.42
N ALA A 33 -0.36 -4.18 5.58
CA ALA A 33 -1.55 -4.77 6.20
C ALA A 33 -2.80 -4.52 5.35
N PHE A 34 -3.07 -3.26 4.99
CA PHE A 34 -4.18 -2.89 4.11
C PHE A 34 -4.04 -3.53 2.73
N GLY A 35 -2.83 -3.65 2.18
CA GLY A 35 -2.60 -4.27 0.87
C GLY A 35 -2.95 -5.76 0.85
N ARG A 36 -2.68 -6.49 1.94
CA ARG A 36 -3.11 -7.89 2.11
C ARG A 36 -4.63 -7.99 2.11
N THR A 37 -5.29 -7.18 2.93
CA THR A 37 -6.76 -7.08 2.96
C THR A 37 -7.33 -6.71 1.60
N LEU A 38 -6.83 -5.67 0.93
CA LEU A 38 -7.30 -5.27 -0.40
C LEU A 38 -7.07 -6.35 -1.46
N SER A 39 -5.99 -7.12 -1.38
CA SER A 39 -5.72 -8.23 -2.30
C SER A 39 -6.75 -9.36 -2.15
N GLU A 40 -7.08 -9.69 -0.90
CA GLU A 40 -8.11 -10.71 -0.58
C GLU A 40 -9.51 -10.20 -0.94
N PHE A 41 -9.83 -8.95 -0.59
CA PHE A 41 -11.08 -8.29 -0.98
C PHE A 41 -11.22 -8.24 -2.50
N LYS A 42 -10.17 -7.89 -3.25
CA LYS A 42 -10.19 -7.89 -4.71
C LYS A 42 -10.45 -9.29 -5.28
N GLY A 43 -9.84 -10.32 -4.71
CA GLY A 43 -10.08 -11.71 -5.10
C GLY A 43 -11.53 -12.13 -4.86
N ALA A 44 -12.05 -11.86 -3.65
CA ALA A 44 -13.43 -12.16 -3.29
C ALA A 44 -14.44 -11.37 -4.15
N THR A 45 -14.24 -10.06 -4.30
CA THR A 45 -15.11 -9.20 -5.13
C THR A 45 -15.06 -9.61 -6.59
N ARG A 46 -13.91 -10.06 -7.13
CA ARG A 46 -13.83 -10.55 -8.52
C ARG A 46 -14.69 -11.79 -8.75
N GLY A 47 -14.71 -12.74 -7.81
CA GLY A 47 -15.59 -13.91 -7.87
C GLY A 47 -17.08 -13.59 -7.65
N LEU A 48 -17.39 -12.46 -7.02
CA LEU A 48 -18.78 -12.01 -6.80
C LEU A 48 -19.31 -11.11 -7.93
N VAL A 49 -18.44 -10.30 -8.55
CA VAL A 49 -18.82 -9.30 -9.56
C VAL A 49 -18.67 -9.82 -10.99
N GLY A 50 -17.85 -10.85 -11.21
CA GLY A 50 -17.65 -11.51 -12.50
C GLY A 50 -17.96 -12.99 -12.38
N GLY A 51 -19.15 -13.40 -12.83
CA GLY A 51 -19.41 -14.80 -13.11
C GLY A 51 -18.47 -15.29 -14.23
N ASP A 52 -17.71 -16.32 -13.92
CA ASP A 52 -17.14 -17.34 -14.83
C ASP A 52 -16.09 -16.98 -15.90
N GLU A 53 -15.29 -15.92 -15.77
CA GLU A 53 -14.11 -15.78 -16.65
C GLU A 53 -12.83 -15.45 -15.87
N ASP A 54 -11.82 -16.31 -16.06
CA ASP A 54 -10.39 -16.19 -15.72
C ASP A 54 -9.86 -16.96 -14.50
N GLU A 55 -9.84 -18.29 -14.64
CA GLU A 55 -8.76 -19.12 -14.10
C GLU A 55 -7.40 -18.69 -14.69
N GLU A 56 -6.34 -18.82 -13.89
CA GLU A 56 -4.92 -18.71 -14.27
C GLU A 56 -4.24 -17.31 -14.26
N ALA A 57 -3.90 -16.84 -13.06
CA ALA A 57 -2.73 -15.97 -12.87
C ALA A 57 -1.91 -16.39 -11.64
N LYS A 58 -1.33 -17.58 -11.75
CA LYS A 58 0.06 -17.89 -11.41
C LYS A 58 0.65 -17.19 -10.16
N LYS A 59 0.55 -17.92 -9.06
CA LYS A 59 1.62 -18.16 -8.06
C LYS A 59 2.98 -17.56 -8.48
N LYS A 60 3.35 -16.39 -7.95
CA LYS A 60 4.76 -15.96 -7.85
C LYS A 60 4.98 -15.26 -6.50
N PRO A 61 5.85 -15.80 -5.62
CA PRO A 61 6.22 -15.14 -4.39
C PRO A 61 7.14 -13.96 -4.76
N ALA A 62 6.67 -12.74 -4.58
CA ALA A 62 7.46 -11.53 -4.79
C ALA A 62 7.35 -10.62 -3.56
N ALA A 63 7.89 -11.09 -2.43
CA ALA A 63 8.32 -10.24 -1.31
C ALA A 63 9.25 -11.01 -0.35
N ALA A 64 10.18 -11.79 -0.88
CA ALA A 64 11.41 -12.15 -0.17
C ALA A 64 12.53 -11.28 -0.77
N ALA A 65 12.55 -10.01 -0.38
CA ALA A 65 13.62 -9.06 -0.68
C ALA A 65 13.61 -7.94 0.37
N ALA A 66 14.03 -8.28 1.60
CA ALA A 66 14.72 -7.43 2.57
C ALA A 66 14.83 -8.18 3.92
N ALA A 67 15.58 -9.28 3.94
CA ALA A 67 16.14 -9.87 5.15
C ALA A 67 17.20 -10.93 4.75
N ASP A 68 18.36 -10.46 4.32
CA ASP A 68 19.66 -11.15 4.30
C ASP A 68 20.67 -10.03 4.59
N ALA A 69 21.56 -10.05 5.57
CA ALA A 69 21.93 -11.03 6.59
C ALA A 69 22.68 -10.30 7.73
N PRO A 70 22.78 -10.90 8.93
CA PRO A 70 23.94 -10.72 9.80
C PRO A 70 25.12 -11.55 9.26
N SER A 71 26.28 -10.93 9.05
CA SER A 71 27.63 -11.52 8.95
C SER A 71 28.59 -10.31 8.80
N LYS A 72 29.44 -9.96 9.75
CA LYS A 72 30.39 -10.74 10.56
C LYS A 72 30.68 -9.99 11.87
#